data_AF-A0A4Y3PTB8-F1
#
_entry.id   AF-A0A4Y3PTB8-F1
#
_cell.length_a   1.000
_cell.length_b   1.000
_cell.length_c   1.000
_cell.angle_alpha   90.00
_cell.angle_beta   90.00
_cell.angle_gamma   90.00
#
_symmetry.space_group_name_H-M   'P 1'
#
loop_
_entity.id
_entity.type
_entity.pdbx_description
1 polymer ?
#
loop_
_entity_poly.entity_id
_entity_poly.type
_entity_poly.pdbx_seq_one_letter_code
_entity_poly.pdbx_strand_id
1 'polypeptide(L)' 'MAYLEEGTFVAYLAFSIFFLVAYKLDQISFVAFVVSLVVTALVHAAFYLLVLKYWPIF' A
#
# COMPACT_ATOMS: atom_id res chain seq x y z
N MET A 1 -6.97 -14.46 -8.73
CA MET A 1 -5.70 -13.75 -8.67
C MET A 1 -5.80 -12.38 -9.34
N ALA A 2 -5.99 -12.30 -10.67
CA ALA A 2 -5.89 -11.03 -11.41
C ALA A 2 -6.71 -9.86 -10.83
N TYR A 3 -8.01 -10.02 -10.56
CA TYR A 3 -8.85 -8.95 -10.00
C TYR A 3 -8.45 -8.54 -8.58
N LEU A 4 -7.92 -9.48 -7.79
CA LEU A 4 -7.47 -9.24 -6.42
C LEU A 4 -6.13 -8.49 -6.47
N GLU A 5 -5.19 -8.92 -7.30
CA GLU A 5 -3.91 -8.24 -7.57
C GLU A 5 -4.12 -6.81 -8.08
N GLU A 6 -5.05 -6.61 -9.02
CA GLU A 6 -5.42 -5.28 -9.54
C GLU A 6 -6.01 -4.39 -8.45
N GLY A 7 -6.97 -4.89 -7.66
CA GLY A 7 -7.59 -4.12 -6.58
C GLY A 7 -6.60 -3.76 -5.47
N THR A 8 -5.70 -4.67 -5.14
CA THR A 8 -4.64 -4.42 -4.17
C THR A 8 -3.70 -3.34 -4.73
N PHE A 9 -3.19 -3.50 -5.96
CA PHE A 9 -2.32 -2.52 -6.61
C PHE A 9 -2.93 -1.11 -6.70
N VAL A 10 -4.21 -1.00 -7.04
CA VAL A 10 -4.93 0.28 -7.06
C VAL A 10 -4.98 0.91 -5.67
N ALA A 11 -5.21 0.11 -4.62
CA ALA A 11 -5.18 0.60 -3.24
C ALA A 11 -3.79 1.11 -2.84
N TYR A 12 -2.71 0.42 -3.23
CA TYR A 12 -1.34 0.88 -2.99
C TYR A 12 -1.08 2.26 -3.62
N LEU A 13 -1.50 2.45 -4.88
CA LEU A 13 -1.38 3.73 -5.57
C LEU A 13 -2.18 4.83 -4.86
N ALA A 14 -3.41 4.54 -4.46
CA ALA A 14 -4.26 5.50 -3.75
C ALA A 14 -3.63 5.97 -2.44
N PHE A 15 -3.12 5.06 -1.61
CA PHE A 15 -2.43 5.42 -0.37
C PHE A 15 -1.13 6.20 -0.62
N SER A 16 -0.36 5.82 -1.63
CA SER A 16 0.87 6.53 -2.00
C SER A 16 0.59 7.99 -2.40
N ILE A 17 -0.45 8.22 -3.19
CA ILE A 17 -0.90 9.56 -3.57
C ILE A 17 -1.42 10.33 -2.35
N PHE A 18 -2.19 9.68 -1.47
CA PHE A 18 -2.69 10.30 -0.25
C PHE A 18 -1.56 10.82 0.64
N PHE A 19 -0.52 10.01 0.90
CA PHE A 19 0.63 10.45 1.69
C PHE A 19 1.43 11.54 1.01
N LEU A 20 1.55 11.51 -0.33
CA LEU A 20 2.19 12.57 -1.08
C LEU A 20 1.43 13.90 -0.94
N VAL A 21 0.10 13.86 -1.03
CA VAL A 21 -0.76 15.04 -0.82
C VAL A 21 -0.63 15.55 0.60
N ALA A 22 -0.68 14.67 1.62
CA ALA A 22 -0.49 15.05 3.01
C ALA A 22 0.87 15.74 3.25
N TYR A 23 1.94 15.24 2.63
CA TYR A 23 3.25 15.89 2.68
C TYR A 23 3.26 17.25 1.98
N LYS A 24 2.60 17.38 0.81
CA LYS A 24 2.50 18.65 0.09
C LYS A 24 1.65 19.71 0.79
N LEU A 25 0.77 19.29 1.68
CA LEU A 25 -0.02 20.18 2.53
C LEU A 25 0.67 20.48 3.88
N ASP A 26 1.94 20.11 4.04
CA ASP A 26 2.73 20.25 5.28
C ASP A 26 2.06 19.60 6.52
N GLN A 27 1.17 18.62 6.32
CA GLN A 27 0.48 17.93 7.42
C GLN A 27 1.36 16.87 8.09
N ILE A 28 2.36 16.36 7.38
CA ILE A 28 3.30 15.34 7.86
C ILE A 28 4.73 15.71 7.46
N SER A 29 5.72 15.30 8.27
CA SER A 29 7.13 15.51 7.95
C SER A 29 7.64 14.59 6.84
N PHE A 30 8.76 14.94 6.22
CA PHE A 30 9.40 14.09 5.19
C PHE A 30 9.71 12.67 5.71
N VAL A 31 10.18 12.56 6.96
CA VAL A 31 10.46 11.26 7.58
C VAL A 31 9.18 10.46 7.74
N ALA A 32 8.10 11.09 8.21
CA ALA A 32 6.80 10.43 8.35
C ALA A 32 6.24 9.98 6.99
N PHE A 33 6.44 10.77 5.94
CA PHE A 33 6.08 10.40 4.56
C PHE A 33 6.83 9.14 4.11
N VAL A 34 8.17 9.11 4.24
CA VAL A 34 8.99 7.95 3.85
C VAL A 34 8.59 6.70 4.63
N VAL A 35 8.43 6.81 5.96
CA VAL A 35 7.99 5.68 6.79
C VAL A 35 6.62 5.18 6.36
N SER A 36 5.68 6.09 6.07
CA SER A 36 4.32 5.73 5.64
C SER A 36 4.35 4.96 4.31
N LEU A 37 5.17 5.38 3.35
CA LEU A 37 5.35 4.66 2.07
C LEU A 37 5.92 3.25 2.28
N VAL A 38 6.99 3.13 3.09
CA VAL A 38 7.64 1.84 3.37
C VAL A 38 6.67 0.90 4.07
N VAL A 39 5.98 1.36 5.11
CA VAL A 39 4.99 0.55 5.85
C VAL A 39 3.86 0.11 4.92
N THR A 40 3.37 1.01 4.06
CA THR A 40 2.30 0.67 3.10
C THR A 40 2.75 -0.42 2.13
N ALA A 41 3.98 -0.34 1.60
CA ALA A 41 4.54 -1.37 0.73
C ALA A 41 4.69 -2.73 1.44
N LEU A 42 5.16 -2.73 2.70
CA LEU A 42 5.32 -3.94 3.50
C LEU A 42 3.97 -4.60 3.83
N VAL A 43 2.96 -3.81 4.20
CA VAL A 43 1.60 -4.31 4.45
C VAL A 43 1.02 -4.92 3.18
N HIS A 44 1.27 -4.31 2.02
CA HIS A 44 0.86 -4.85 0.74
C HIS A 44 1.49 -6.20 0.43
N ALA A 45 2.82 -6.31 0.58
CA ALA A 45 3.54 -7.56 0.36
C ALA A 45 3.08 -8.64 1.34
N ALA A 46 2.87 -8.29 2.62
CA ALA A 46 2.37 -9.21 3.63
C ALA A 46 0.96 -9.70 3.28
N PHE A 47 0.06 -8.80 2.87
CA PHE A 47 -1.28 -9.16 2.44
C PHE A 47 -1.26 -10.12 1.24
N TYR A 48 -0.44 -9.83 0.23
CA TYR A 48 -0.27 -10.70 -0.93
C TYR A 48 0.19 -12.12 -0.54
N LEU A 49 1.21 -12.22 0.33
CA LEU A 49 1.69 -13.51 0.82
C LEU A 49 0.63 -14.27 1.64
N LEU A 50 -0.17 -13.56 2.43
CA LEU A 50 -1.27 -14.14 3.18
C LEU A 50 -2.37 -14.68 2.25
N VAL A 51 -2.73 -13.93 1.21
CA VAL A 51 -3.71 -14.37 0.20
C VAL A 51 -3.21 -15.62 -0.53
N LEU A 52 -1.95 -15.64 -0.97
CA LEU A 52 -1.35 -16.82 -1.59
C LEU A 52 -1.37 -18.04 -0.67
N LYS A 53 -1.10 -17.84 0.63
CA LYS A 53 -1.02 -18.94 1.60
C LYS A 53 -2.40 -19.48 2.00
N TYR A 54 -3.37 -18.62 2.23
CA TYR A 54 -4.67 -18.99 2.81
C TYR A 54 -5.81 -19.09 1.78
N TRP A 55 -5.66 -18.48 0.61
CA TRP A 55 -6.62 -18.51 -0.49
C TRP A 55 -5.97 -18.85 -1.84
N PRO A 56 -5.30 -20.01 -1.97
CA PRO A 56 -4.56 -20.39 -3.18
C PRO A 56 -5.44 -20.67 -4.41
N ILE A 57 -6.76 -20.71 -4.25
CA ILE A 57 -7.73 -21.13 -5.29
C ILE A 57 -8.42 -19.93 -5.97
N PHE A 58 -8.13 -18.70 -5.54
CA PHE A 58 -8.67 -17.48 -6.17
C PHE A 58 -7.76 -16.95 -7.25
#